data_AF-A0A524Q452-F1
#
_entry.id   AF-A0A524Q452-F1
#
_cell.length_a   1.000
_cell.length_b   1.000
_cell.length_c   1.000
_cell.angle_alpha   90.00
_cell.angle_beta   90.00
_cell.angle_gamma   90.00
#
_symmetry.space_group_name_H-M   'P 1'
#
loop_
_entity.id
_entity.type
_entity.pdbx_description
1 polymer ?
#
loop_
_entity_poly.entity_id
_entity_poly.type
_entity_poly.pdbx_seq_one_letter_code
_entity_poly.pdbx_strand_id
1 'polypeptide(L)'
;MSMIVKPKIPRFLGLAAAPPVFLKTVLVALPFILCLGLYLAMSHVRHSENPRDKILPTFSQMADAVHRIAFQKDSRTGTYLMLGDTLSSMGRLLLGIAIASLLGLILGIHMGIFPGIESLSSAFVTVVSIIPPLSILPILFITLGVDELAKVS
;
A
#
# COMPACT_ATOMS: atom_id res chain seq x y z
N MET A 1 12.65 61.50 -12.79
CA MET A 1 11.97 60.79 -13.89
C MET A 1 12.50 59.36 -13.94
N SER A 2 11.84 58.39 -13.30
CA SER A 2 11.98 56.97 -13.67
C SER A 2 10.77 56.22 -13.10
N MET A 3 9.90 55.82 -14.01
CA MET A 3 8.65 55.12 -13.73
C MET A 3 8.99 53.62 -13.68
N ILE A 4 9.00 53.03 -12.47
CA ILE A 4 9.22 51.58 -12.32
C ILE A 4 7.96 50.86 -12.78
N VAL A 5 7.99 50.39 -14.02
CA VAL A 5 6.95 49.55 -14.62
C VAL A 5 6.93 48.20 -13.89
N LYS A 6 5.90 47.95 -13.08
CA LYS A 6 5.64 46.61 -12.52
C LYS A 6 5.29 45.65 -13.68
N PRO A 7 5.96 44.49 -13.80
CA PRO A 7 5.66 43.54 -14.86
C PRO A 7 4.22 43.02 -14.72
N LYS A 8 3.43 43.19 -15.78
CA LYS A 8 2.10 42.58 -15.92
C LYS A 8 2.28 41.08 -16.11
N ILE A 9 2.18 40.34 -15.01
CA ILE A 9 2.16 38.88 -15.05
C ILE A 9 0.90 38.45 -15.84
N PRO A 10 1.03 37.63 -16.91
CA PRO A 10 -0.11 37.25 -17.73
C PRO A 10 -1.11 36.43 -16.90
N ARG A 11 -2.29 37.03 -16.66
CA ARG A 11 -3.39 36.43 -15.89
C ARG A 11 -4.25 35.59 -16.82
N PHE A 12 -3.95 34.29 -16.91
CA PHE A 12 -4.82 33.39 -17.66
C PHE A 12 -6.07 33.01 -16.87
N LEU A 13 -5.99 32.90 -15.53
CA LEU A 13 -7.16 32.57 -14.69
C LEU A 13 -6.88 32.61 -13.17
N GLY A 14 -6.04 33.50 -12.63
CA GLY A 14 -5.79 33.56 -11.17
C GLY A 14 -5.15 32.31 -10.51
N LEU A 15 -4.98 31.21 -11.25
CA LEU A 15 -4.38 29.93 -10.83
C LEU A 15 -2.88 30.04 -10.51
N ALA A 16 -2.21 31.10 -10.97
CA ALA A 16 -0.79 31.36 -10.72
C ALA A 16 -0.52 32.42 -9.65
N ALA A 17 -1.57 33.01 -9.04
CA ALA A 17 -1.40 33.86 -7.86
C ALA A 17 -1.40 32.95 -6.64
N ALA A 18 -0.43 33.07 -5.72
CA ALA A 18 -0.36 32.31 -4.47
C ALA A 18 -1.77 32.21 -3.85
N PRO A 19 -2.47 31.07 -4.00
CA PRO A 19 -3.90 31.03 -3.74
C PRO A 19 -4.11 31.18 -2.23
N PRO A 20 -5.17 31.88 -1.78
CA PRO A 20 -5.51 31.90 -0.37
C PRO A 20 -5.67 30.46 0.13
N VAL A 21 -5.27 30.19 1.38
CA VAL A 21 -5.17 28.83 1.95
C VAL A 21 -6.45 28.01 1.71
N PHE A 22 -7.61 28.66 1.79
CA PHE A 22 -8.91 28.05 1.46
C PHE A 22 -8.99 27.49 0.03
N LEU A 23 -8.61 28.28 -0.99
CA LEU A 23 -8.68 27.86 -2.39
C LEU A 23 -7.71 26.71 -2.68
N LYS A 24 -6.53 26.69 -2.04
CA LYS A 24 -5.59 25.57 -2.12
C LYS A 24 -6.20 24.29 -1.55
N THR A 25 -6.82 24.35 -0.37
CA THR A 25 -7.48 23.19 0.26
C THR A 25 -8.63 22.67 -0.59
N VAL A 26 -9.46 23.57 -1.13
CA VAL A 26 -10.56 23.19 -2.04
C VAL A 26 -10.02 22.53 -3.30
N LEU A 27 -8.97 23.08 -3.91
CA LEU A 27 -8.38 22.54 -5.14
C LEU A 27 -7.72 21.17 -4.93
N VAL A 28 -7.12 20.95 -3.76
CA VAL A 28 -6.56 19.63 -3.36
C VAL A 28 -7.67 18.64 -3.06
N ALA A 29 -8.75 19.05 -2.41
CA ALA A 29 -9.87 18.17 -2.06
C ALA A 29 -10.74 17.81 -3.27
N LEU A 30 -10.82 18.70 -4.27
CA LEU A 30 -11.65 18.55 -5.47
C LEU A 30 -11.52 17.17 -6.16
N PRO A 31 -10.33 16.67 -6.54
CA PRO A 31 -10.22 15.37 -7.21
C PRO A 31 -10.72 14.21 -6.34
N PHE A 32 -10.50 14.26 -5.02
CA PHE A 32 -10.97 13.21 -4.10
C PHE A 32 -12.49 13.23 -3.97
N ILE A 33 -13.08 14.42 -3.82
CA ILE A 33 -14.54 14.59 -3.76
C ILE A 33 -15.17 14.12 -5.07
N LEU A 34 -14.57 14.43 -6.22
CA LEU A 34 -15.05 14.00 -7.52
C LEU A 34 -14.98 12.47 -7.68
N CYS A 35 -13.86 11.85 -7.33
CA CYS A 35 -13.73 10.39 -7.30
C CYS A 35 -14.75 9.73 -6.36
N LEU A 36 -14.94 10.28 -5.16
CA LEU A 36 -15.90 9.76 -4.18
C LEU A 36 -17.34 9.90 -4.69
N GLY A 37 -17.70 11.06 -5.23
CA GLY A 37 -19.02 11.30 -5.81
C GLY A 37 -19.32 10.36 -6.98
N LEU A 38 -18.34 10.17 -7.88
CA LEU A 38 -18.45 9.19 -8.97
C LEU A 38 -18.63 7.76 -8.44
N TYR A 39 -17.85 7.34 -7.44
CA TYR A 39 -17.99 6.02 -6.84
C TYR A 39 -19.40 5.80 -6.26
N LEU A 40 -19.94 6.78 -5.53
CA LEU A 40 -21.27 6.67 -4.94
C LEU A 40 -22.38 6.68 -5.99
N ALA A 41 -22.27 7.53 -7.01
CA ALA A 41 -23.22 7.54 -8.13
C ALA A 41 -23.21 6.20 -8.87
N MET A 42 -22.02 5.67 -9.19
CA MET A 42 -21.89 4.38 -9.88
C MET A 42 -22.33 3.19 -9.03
N SER A 43 -22.04 3.19 -7.72
CA SER A 43 -22.50 2.16 -6.79
C SER A 43 -24.03 2.17 -6.69
N HIS A 44 -24.67 3.34 -6.60
CA HIS A 44 -26.13 3.45 -6.53
C HIS A 44 -26.81 2.97 -7.82
N VAL A 45 -26.32 3.42 -8.99
CA VAL A 45 -26.86 3.00 -10.29
C VAL A 45 -26.74 1.48 -10.46
N ARG A 46 -25.56 0.90 -10.19
CA ARG A 46 -25.35 -0.55 -10.33
C ARG A 46 -26.17 -1.38 -9.36
N HIS A 47 -26.34 -0.94 -8.12
CA HIS A 47 -27.18 -1.65 -7.16
C HIS A 47 -28.68 -1.51 -7.42
N SER A 48 -29.11 -0.44 -8.12
CA SER A 48 -30.49 -0.30 -8.56
C SER A 48 -30.84 -1.25 -9.71
N GLU A 49 -29.88 -1.54 -10.59
CA GLU A 49 -30.05 -2.48 -11.70
C GLU A 49 -29.78 -3.93 -11.29
N ASN A 50 -28.86 -4.16 -10.35
CA ASN A 50 -28.52 -5.49 -9.86
C ASN A 50 -28.30 -5.50 -8.32
N PRO A 51 -29.32 -5.89 -7.54
CA PRO A 51 -29.28 -5.88 -6.07
C PRO A 51 -28.20 -6.77 -5.45
N ARG A 52 -27.59 -7.70 -6.20
CA ARG A 52 -26.56 -8.65 -5.73
C ARG A 52 -25.18 -8.38 -6.32
N ASP A 53 -24.97 -7.23 -6.96
CA ASP A 53 -23.67 -6.87 -7.51
C ASP A 53 -22.61 -6.74 -6.41
N LYS A 54 -21.49 -7.45 -6.55
CA LYS A 54 -20.37 -7.42 -5.59
C LYS A 54 -19.23 -6.48 -6.02
N ILE A 55 -19.32 -5.91 -7.22
CA ILE A 55 -18.21 -5.17 -7.82
C ILE A 55 -18.05 -3.78 -7.20
N LEU A 56 -19.16 -3.11 -6.85
CA LEU A 56 -19.16 -1.79 -6.18
C LEU A 56 -20.00 -1.81 -4.90
N PRO A 57 -19.51 -2.45 -3.81
CA PRO A 57 -20.29 -2.63 -2.59
C PRO A 57 -20.76 -1.29 -2.02
N THR A 58 -21.97 -1.24 -1.48
CA THR A 58 -22.44 -0.06 -0.75
C THR A 58 -21.74 0.10 0.59
N PHE A 59 -21.80 1.30 1.19
CA PHE A 59 -21.28 1.54 2.54
C PHE A 59 -21.85 0.58 3.59
N SER A 60 -23.14 0.23 3.51
CA SER A 60 -23.76 -0.73 4.43
C SER A 60 -23.21 -2.15 4.23
N GLN A 61 -23.02 -2.58 2.98
CA GLN A 61 -22.44 -3.89 2.69
C GLN A 61 -20.99 -4.00 3.15
N MET A 62 -20.22 -2.91 3.04
CA MET A 62 -18.86 -2.83 3.60
C MET A 62 -18.89 -2.93 5.13
N ALA A 63 -19.76 -2.18 5.81
CA ALA A 63 -19.90 -2.24 7.26
C ALA A 63 -20.31 -3.63 7.76
N ASP A 64 -21.28 -4.26 7.09
CA ASP A 64 -21.72 -5.61 7.40
C ASP A 64 -20.63 -6.66 7.15
N ALA A 65 -19.83 -6.49 6.08
CA ALA A 65 -18.71 -7.38 5.79
C ALA A 65 -17.63 -7.28 6.86
N VAL A 66 -17.27 -6.07 7.29
CA VAL A 66 -16.34 -5.84 8.40
C VAL A 66 -16.88 -6.49 9.67
N HIS A 67 -18.15 -6.28 10.01
CA HIS A 67 -18.75 -6.87 11.20
C HIS A 67 -18.70 -8.41 11.19
N ARG A 68 -19.00 -9.02 10.04
CA ARG A 68 -18.93 -10.48 9.88
C ARG A 68 -17.49 -11.01 10.04
N ILE A 69 -16.51 -10.41 9.39
CA ILE A 69 -15.14 -10.92 9.39
C ILE A 69 -14.42 -10.63 10.72
N ALA A 70 -14.69 -9.48 11.33
CA ALA A 70 -14.03 -9.06 12.57
C ALA A 70 -14.68 -9.66 13.83
N PHE A 71 -16.01 -9.77 13.89
CA PHE A 71 -16.73 -10.05 15.13
C PHE A 71 -17.61 -11.31 15.11
N GLN A 72 -17.79 -11.99 13.97
CA GLN A 72 -18.46 -13.29 13.95
C GLN A 72 -17.45 -14.44 14.00
N LYS A 73 -17.74 -15.38 14.89
CA LYS A 73 -17.04 -16.66 15.02
C LYS A 73 -17.45 -17.55 13.84
N ASP A 74 -16.49 -18.05 13.07
CA ASP A 74 -16.76 -18.91 11.91
C ASP A 74 -17.47 -20.20 12.36
N SER A 75 -18.60 -20.52 11.75
CA SER A 75 -19.44 -21.68 12.08
C SER A 75 -18.76 -23.03 11.87
N ARG A 76 -17.66 -23.08 11.09
CA ARG A 76 -16.95 -24.31 10.72
C ARG A 76 -15.73 -24.59 11.61
N THR A 77 -15.04 -23.55 12.08
CA THR A 77 -13.80 -23.68 12.88
C THR A 77 -13.95 -23.16 14.30
N GLY A 78 -15.01 -22.40 14.60
CA GLY A 78 -15.20 -21.83 15.92
C GLY A 78 -14.13 -20.80 16.30
N THR A 79 -13.49 -20.13 15.32
CA THR A 79 -12.45 -19.12 15.59
C THR A 79 -12.85 -17.78 15.00
N TYR A 80 -12.30 -16.70 15.56
CA TYR A 80 -12.38 -15.37 14.96
C TYR A 80 -11.41 -15.31 13.79
N LEU A 81 -11.94 -15.31 12.58
CA LEU A 81 -11.14 -15.37 11.35
C LEU A 81 -10.10 -14.24 11.30
N MET A 82 -10.52 -13.01 11.61
CA MET A 82 -9.62 -11.85 11.65
C MET A 82 -8.45 -12.05 12.63
N LEU A 83 -8.68 -12.58 13.83
CA LEU A 83 -7.61 -12.80 14.81
C LEU A 83 -6.66 -13.92 14.40
N GLY A 84 -7.19 -15.01 13.86
CA GLY A 84 -6.39 -16.13 13.34
C GLY A 84 -5.46 -15.69 12.20
N ASP A 85 -6.01 -14.98 11.21
CA ASP A 85 -5.26 -14.47 10.06
C ASP A 85 -4.25 -13.40 10.47
N THR A 86 -4.62 -12.53 11.42
CA THR A 86 -3.70 -11.50 11.95
C THR A 86 -2.52 -12.13 12.68
N LEU A 87 -2.76 -13.13 13.53
CA LEU A 87 -1.68 -13.78 14.27
C LEU A 87 -0.76 -14.59 13.34
N SER A 88 -1.34 -15.31 12.37
CA SER A 88 -0.59 -16.07 11.37
C SER A 88 0.28 -15.17 10.49
N SER A 89 -0.30 -14.08 9.98
CA SER A 89 0.44 -13.09 9.17
C SER A 89 1.53 -12.39 9.97
N MET A 90 1.25 -12.02 11.23
CA MET A 90 2.24 -11.42 12.12
C MET A 90 3.40 -12.39 12.44
N GLY A 91 3.11 -13.68 12.65
CA GLY A 91 4.13 -14.70 12.84
C GLY A 91 5.06 -14.85 11.65
N ARG A 92 4.51 -14.90 10.42
CA ARG A 92 5.29 -14.95 9.17
C ARG A 92 6.16 -13.70 9.00
N LEU A 93 5.59 -12.52 9.28
CA LEU A 93 6.31 -11.25 9.19
C LEU A 93 7.46 -11.17 10.20
N LEU A 94 7.21 -11.52 11.46
CA LEU A 94 8.23 -11.51 12.50
C LEU A 94 9.37 -12.48 12.20
N LEU A 95 9.05 -13.70 11.74
CA LEU A 95 10.05 -14.68 11.37
C LEU A 95 10.92 -14.18 10.21
N GLY A 96 10.30 -13.62 9.16
CA GLY A 96 11.00 -13.05 8.02
C GLY A 96 11.93 -11.91 8.43
N ILE A 97 11.45 -10.97 9.26
CA ILE A 97 12.26 -9.86 9.76
C ILE A 97 13.39 -10.35 10.67
N ALA A 98 13.13 -11.29 11.57
CA ALA A 98 14.14 -11.81 12.48
C ALA A 98 15.31 -12.45 11.71
N ILE A 99 15.00 -13.33 10.76
CA ILE A 99 16.01 -13.98 9.92
C ILE A 99 16.78 -12.94 9.09
N ALA A 100 16.07 -12.03 8.41
CA ALA A 100 16.71 -10.99 7.60
C ALA A 100 17.60 -10.05 8.43
N SER A 101 17.13 -9.66 9.62
CA SER A 101 17.87 -8.79 10.54
C SER A 101 19.14 -9.48 11.07
N LEU A 102 19.08 -10.78 11.38
CA LEU A 102 20.21 -11.51 11.90
C LEU A 102 21.29 -11.68 10.82
N LEU A 103 20.89 -12.11 9.62
CA LEU A 103 21.81 -12.26 8.49
C LEU A 103 22.39 -10.90 8.05
N GLY A 104 21.54 -9.87 7.96
CA GLY A 104 21.95 -8.51 7.62
C GLY A 104 22.90 -7.91 8.67
N LEU A 105 22.64 -8.16 9.96
CA LEU A 105 23.52 -7.71 11.04
C LEU A 105 24.89 -8.39 10.97
N ILE A 106 24.91 -9.72 10.79
CA ILE A 106 26.16 -10.47 10.65
C ILE A 106 26.94 -9.94 9.45
N LEU A 107 26.33 -9.86 8.26
CA LEU A 107 27.01 -9.37 7.06
C LEU A 107 27.45 -7.91 7.20
N GLY A 108 26.61 -7.04 7.75
CA GLY A 108 26.91 -5.62 7.96
C GLY A 108 28.09 -5.40 8.90
N ILE A 109 28.18 -6.16 10.00
CA ILE A 109 29.34 -6.11 10.90
C ILE A 109 30.62 -6.55 10.17
N HIS A 110 30.56 -7.62 9.38
CA HIS A 110 31.72 -8.09 8.62
C HIS A 110 32.18 -7.07 7.57
N MET A 111 31.24 -6.42 6.87
CA MET A 111 31.56 -5.33 5.94
C MET A 111 32.14 -4.11 6.67
N GLY A 112 31.66 -3.79 7.88
CA GLY A 112 32.17 -2.64 8.64
C GLY A 112 33.56 -2.83 9.25
N ILE A 113 33.94 -4.08 9.58
CA ILE A 113 35.25 -4.38 10.19
C ILE A 113 36.32 -4.67 9.13
N PHE A 114 35.96 -5.28 8.00
CA PHE A 114 36.91 -5.74 6.98
C PHE A 114 36.69 -5.01 5.64
N PRO A 115 37.55 -4.03 5.28
CA PRO A 115 37.43 -3.28 4.02
C PRO A 115 37.47 -4.15 2.76
N GLY A 116 38.15 -5.31 2.82
CA GLY A 116 38.17 -6.27 1.72
C GLY A 116 36.78 -6.89 1.44
N ILE A 117 36.04 -7.26 2.49
CA ILE A 117 34.69 -7.82 2.37
C ILE A 117 33.71 -6.74 1.91
N GLU A 118 33.84 -5.53 2.44
CA GLU A 118 33.08 -4.37 2.00
C GLU A 118 33.20 -4.14 0.47
N SER A 119 34.43 -4.07 -0.03
CA SER A 119 34.70 -3.79 -1.44
C SER A 119 34.10 -4.84 -2.39
N LEU A 120 34.06 -6.10 -1.97
CA LEU A 120 33.48 -7.20 -2.74
C LEU A 120 31.94 -7.22 -2.67
N SER A 121 31.39 -7.06 -1.47
CA SER A 121 29.94 -7.24 -1.22
C SER A 121 29.11 -5.99 -1.50
N SER A 122 29.70 -4.79 -1.44
CA SER A 122 28.97 -3.50 -1.59
C SER A 122 28.24 -3.39 -2.94
N ALA A 123 28.90 -3.75 -4.05
CA ALA A 123 28.29 -3.73 -5.37
C ALA A 123 27.11 -4.72 -5.47
N PHE A 124 27.27 -5.93 -4.93
CA PHE A 124 26.22 -6.96 -4.95
C PHE A 124 25.00 -6.54 -4.12
N VAL A 125 25.22 -6.06 -2.90
CA VAL A 125 24.13 -5.58 -2.01
C VAL A 125 23.38 -4.42 -2.65
N THR A 126 24.10 -3.50 -3.31
CA THR A 126 23.49 -2.37 -4.02
C THR A 126 22.57 -2.83 -5.15
N VAL A 127 23.03 -3.78 -5.98
CA VAL A 127 22.21 -4.33 -7.07
C VAL A 127 20.94 -5.01 -6.52
N VAL A 128 21.07 -5.85 -5.50
CA VAL A 128 19.92 -6.54 -4.88
C VAL A 128 18.92 -5.53 -4.31
N SER A 129 19.40 -4.43 -3.72
CA SER A 129 18.55 -3.40 -3.10
C SER A 129 17.71 -2.60 -4.10
N ILE A 130 18.14 -2.52 -5.36
CA ILE A 130 17.41 -1.80 -6.43
C ILE A 130 16.29 -2.66 -7.01
N ILE A 131 16.37 -3.99 -6.88
CA ILE A 131 15.37 -4.89 -7.46
C ILE A 131 14.03 -4.66 -6.74
N PRO A 132 12.96 -4.29 -7.49
CA PRO A 132 11.64 -4.12 -6.89
C PRO A 132 11.20 -5.43 -6.23
N PRO A 133 10.65 -5.39 -5.00
CA PRO A 133 10.18 -6.60 -4.32
C PRO A 133 9.17 -7.40 -5.15
N LEU A 134 8.35 -6.69 -5.94
CA LEU A 134 7.35 -7.29 -6.84
C LEU A 134 7.97 -8.17 -7.94
N SER A 135 9.20 -7.87 -8.37
CA SER A 135 9.92 -8.66 -9.39
C SER A 135 10.50 -9.96 -8.84
N ILE A 136 10.74 -10.02 -7.54
CA ILE A 136 11.31 -11.20 -6.86
C ILE A 136 10.20 -12.23 -6.54
N LEU A 137 8.95 -11.77 -6.42
CA LEU A 137 7.80 -12.61 -6.06
C LEU A 137 7.65 -13.88 -6.93
N PRO A 138 7.72 -13.83 -8.28
CA PRO A 138 7.58 -15.04 -9.09
C PRO A 138 8.72 -16.04 -8.89
N ILE A 139 9.95 -15.54 -8.67
CA ILE A 139 11.12 -16.39 -8.43
C ILE A 139 10.95 -17.12 -7.09
N LEU A 140 10.55 -16.40 -6.04
CA LEU A 140 10.28 -16.98 -4.73
C LEU A 140 9.19 -18.05 -4.78
N PHE A 141 8.11 -17.82 -5.53
CA PHE A 141 7.04 -18.80 -5.71
C PHE A 141 7.49 -20.08 -6.42
N ILE A 142 8.40 -19.97 -7.39
CA ILE A 142 8.95 -21.13 -8.09
C ILE A 142 9.94 -21.89 -7.20
N THR A 143 10.82 -21.18 -6.47
CA THR A 143 11.90 -21.82 -5.70
C THR A 143 11.46 -22.35 -4.35
N LEU A 144 10.55 -21.67 -3.66
CA LEU A 144 10.06 -22.07 -2.33
C LEU A 144 8.77 -22.89 -2.40
N GLY A 145 8.19 -23.03 -3.60
CA GLY A 145 6.90 -23.65 -3.83
C GLY A 145 5.74 -22.74 -3.38
N VAL A 146 4.65 -22.75 -4.14
CA VAL A 146 3.47 -21.94 -3.78
C VAL A 146 2.77 -22.53 -2.57
N ASP A 147 2.82 -23.85 -2.35
CA ASP A 147 1.98 -24.48 -1.34
C ASP A 147 2.22 -25.99 -1.08
N GLU A 148 3.45 -26.52 -1.14
CA GLU A 148 3.61 -27.96 -0.78
C GLU A 148 3.24 -28.26 0.70
N LEU A 149 3.21 -27.24 1.57
CA LEU A 149 2.81 -27.38 2.97
C LEU A 149 1.32 -27.12 3.26
N ALA A 150 0.57 -26.43 2.41
CA ALA A 150 -0.87 -26.23 2.64
C ALA A 150 -1.77 -27.18 1.84
N LYS A 151 -1.15 -28.12 1.10
CA LYS A 151 -1.85 -29.28 0.54
C LYS A 151 -2.05 -30.44 1.52
N VAL A 152 -1.54 -30.36 2.76
CA VAL A 152 -1.73 -31.36 3.82
C VAL A 152 -2.20 -30.71 5.12
N SER A 153 -3.40 -30.12 5.09
CA SER A 153 -4.20 -29.81 6.29
C SER A 153 -5.67 -29.65 5.93
#